data_AF-A0AAE1JKT0-F1
#
_entry.id   AF-A0AAE1JKT0-F1
#
_cell.length_a   1.000
_cell.length_b   1.000
_cell.length_c   1.000
_cell.angle_alpha   90.00
_cell.angle_beta   90.00
_cell.angle_gamma   90.00
#
_symmetry.space_group_name_H-M   'P 1'
#
loop_
_entity.id
_entity.type
_entity.pdbx_description
1 polymer ?
#
loop_
_entity_poly.entity_id
_entity_poly.type
_entity_poly.pdbx_seq_one_letter_code
_entity_poly.pdbx_strand_id
1 'polypeptide(L)'
;MWTTYLSLVVIHIVFANLLPNSTLFSHSKTLDLSIISLGSKHTETSTGLYLSQSKYICDLLDRFHMSDASPCHTLMAAHKSLSAFSGELLPNPIEYRSAVGALQYLCNTRLDISYSVGKLSQYLSQPTIEHWKAIKRVLKYLRGTIHYGIHIKPSAPLVLAAYSDADWASCPDDRRSVGGYCVFLGDSLVSWSSKKQLVVSRSSCEC
;
A
#
# COMPACT_ATOMS: atom_id res chain seq x y z
N MET A 1 1.09 3.24 14.13
CA MET A 1 0.78 4.64 14.49
C MET A 1 0.57 5.52 13.26
N TRP A 2 1.19 5.20 12.11
CA TRP A 2 1.04 5.99 10.86
C TRP A 2 -0.20 5.64 10.00
N THR A 3 -0.68 4.39 10.03
CA THR A 3 -1.84 3.94 9.22
C THR A 3 -3.17 4.53 9.69
N THR A 4 -3.30 4.86 10.98
CA THR A 4 -4.52 5.43 11.57
C THR A 4 -4.72 6.90 11.23
N TYR A 5 -3.64 7.65 10.99
CA TYR A 5 -3.71 9.09 10.69
C TYR A 5 -4.12 9.33 9.24
N LEU A 6 -3.55 8.58 8.30
CA LEU A 6 -3.92 8.64 6.88
C LEU A 6 -5.33 8.10 6.61
N SER A 7 -5.77 7.06 7.33
CA SER A 7 -7.16 6.56 7.21
C SER A 7 -8.20 7.61 7.61
N LEU A 8 -7.93 8.40 8.66
CA LEU A 8 -8.86 9.44 9.12
C LEU A 8 -8.95 10.60 8.12
N VAL A 9 -7.83 10.96 7.49
CA VAL A 9 -7.77 12.03 6.48
C VAL A 9 -8.56 11.65 5.22
N VAL A 10 -8.42 10.42 4.72
CA VAL A 10 -9.19 9.98 3.53
C VAL A 10 -10.69 9.92 3.83
N ILE A 11 -11.09 9.48 5.04
CA ILE A 11 -12.49 9.48 5.48
C ILE A 11 -13.06 10.90 5.54
N HIS A 12 -12.31 11.86 6.07
CA HIS A 12 -12.72 13.27 6.14
C HIS A 12 -12.93 13.91 4.75
N ILE A 13 -12.04 13.62 3.79
CA ILE A 13 -12.12 14.16 2.41
C ILE A 13 -13.31 13.58 1.66
N VAL A 14 -13.55 12.29 1.83
CA VAL A 14 -14.69 11.61 1.21
C VAL A 14 -15.99 12.23 1.73
N PHE A 15 -16.11 12.44 3.05
CA PHE A 15 -17.25 13.17 3.63
C PHE A 15 -17.38 14.61 3.11
N ALA A 16 -16.26 15.33 2.93
CA ALA A 16 -16.26 16.72 2.46
C ALA A 16 -16.60 16.87 0.96
N ASN A 17 -16.31 15.87 0.13
CA ASN A 17 -16.64 15.87 -1.30
C ASN A 17 -18.06 15.37 -1.60
N LEU A 18 -18.73 14.74 -0.64
CA LEU A 18 -20.06 14.15 -0.81
C LEU A 18 -21.20 15.00 -0.23
N LEU A 19 -20.88 16.04 0.55
CA LEU A 19 -21.86 17.01 1.08
C LEU A 19 -21.61 18.39 0.44
N PRO A 20 -22.35 18.78 -0.61
CA PRO A 20 -22.07 20.01 -1.37
C PRO A 20 -22.40 21.32 -0.64
N ASN A 21 -23.06 21.30 0.53
CA ASN A 21 -23.81 22.47 1.05
C ASN A 21 -23.37 23.07 2.40
N SER A 22 -22.16 22.83 2.90
CA SER A 22 -21.69 23.51 4.14
C SER A 22 -20.48 24.41 3.88
N THR A 23 -20.70 25.72 3.97
CA THR A 23 -19.72 26.81 3.79
C THR A 23 -18.56 26.79 4.79
N LEU A 24 -18.66 26.00 5.87
CA LEU A 24 -17.58 25.76 6.84
C LEU A 24 -16.48 24.80 6.35
N PHE A 25 -16.69 24.08 5.24
CA PHE A 25 -15.77 23.03 4.73
C PHE A 25 -14.86 23.47 3.58
N SER A 26 -14.98 24.70 3.06
CA SER A 26 -14.13 25.15 1.95
C SER A 26 -12.66 25.29 2.35
N HIS A 27 -12.38 25.71 3.60
CA HIS A 27 -11.01 25.79 4.14
C HIS A 27 -10.44 24.42 4.54
N SER A 28 -11.27 23.46 4.97
CA SER A 28 -10.83 22.09 5.29
C SER A 28 -10.60 21.25 4.04
N LYS A 29 -11.35 21.48 2.95
CA LYS A 29 -11.12 20.85 1.63
C LYS A 29 -9.68 21.04 1.14
N THR A 30 -9.12 22.24 1.32
CA THR A 30 -7.76 22.59 0.86
C THR A 30 -6.66 22.01 1.76
N LEU A 31 -6.92 21.93 3.08
CA LEU A 31 -5.96 21.41 4.06
C LEU A 31 -5.96 19.88 4.12
N ASP A 32 -7.10 19.20 3.94
CA ASP A 32 -7.14 17.73 3.98
C ASP A 32 -6.58 17.11 2.68
N LEU A 33 -6.86 17.72 1.52
CA LEU A 33 -6.16 17.35 0.28
C LEU A 33 -4.65 17.50 0.43
N SER A 34 -4.18 18.47 1.24
CA SER A 34 -2.74 18.71 1.42
C SER A 34 -1.98 17.53 2.07
N ILE A 35 -2.65 16.71 2.88
CA ILE A 35 -2.03 15.56 3.56
C ILE A 35 -1.90 14.34 2.62
N ILE A 36 -2.80 14.20 1.65
CA ILE A 36 -2.66 13.23 0.53
C ILE A 36 -1.73 13.81 -0.57
N SER A 37 -1.60 15.15 -0.62
CA SER A 37 -0.88 15.90 -1.67
C SER A 37 0.64 15.81 -1.62
N LEU A 38 1.23 15.15 -0.62
CA LEU A 38 2.68 15.01 -0.61
C LEU A 38 3.05 14.05 -1.78
N GLY A 39 3.43 14.62 -2.93
CA GLY A 39 3.89 13.88 -4.12
C GLY A 39 2.84 13.17 -5.00
N SER A 40 1.54 13.21 -4.68
CA SER A 40 0.48 12.61 -5.52
C SER A 40 -0.07 13.61 -6.55
N LYS A 41 -0.22 13.19 -7.81
CA LYS A 41 -0.93 13.94 -8.85
C LYS A 41 -2.43 13.69 -8.72
N HIS A 42 -3.18 14.78 -8.67
CA HIS A 42 -4.63 14.79 -8.68
C HIS A 42 -5.11 15.11 -10.09
N THR A 43 -6.10 14.38 -10.59
CA THR A 43 -6.75 14.68 -11.86
C THR A 43 -8.25 14.55 -11.68
N GLU A 44 -8.94 15.68 -11.75
CA GLU A 44 -10.40 15.69 -11.77
C GLU A 44 -10.87 15.20 -13.13
N THR A 45 -11.73 14.19 -13.11
CA THR A 45 -12.36 13.61 -14.29
C THR A 45 -13.87 13.82 -14.15
N SER A 46 -14.61 13.83 -15.26
CA SER A 46 -16.08 13.90 -15.24
C SER A 46 -16.75 12.81 -14.39
N THR A 47 -16.05 11.70 -14.15
CA THR A 47 -16.53 10.57 -13.34
C THR A 47 -16.06 10.58 -11.88
N GLY A 48 -15.22 11.54 -11.47
CA GLY A 48 -14.67 11.60 -10.11
C GLY A 48 -13.21 12.08 -10.04
N LEU A 49 -12.60 11.90 -8.86
CA LEU A 49 -11.22 12.30 -8.58
C LEU A 49 -10.27 11.12 -8.79
N TYR A 50 -9.25 11.29 -9.63
CA TYR A 50 -8.19 10.31 -9.82
C TYR A 50 -6.91 10.73 -9.09
N LEU A 51 -6.38 9.83 -8.27
CA LEU A 51 -5.16 9.99 -7.49
C LEU A 51 -4.08 9.06 -8.06
N SER A 52 -2.96 9.61 -8.53
CA SER A 52 -1.84 8.83 -9.07
C SER A 52 -0.49 9.33 -8.54
N GLN A 53 0.42 8.42 -8.24
CA GLN A 53 1.81 8.71 -7.83
C GLN A 53 2.82 8.35 -8.93
N SER A 54 2.42 8.40 -10.20
CA SER A 54 3.26 8.00 -11.34
C SER A 54 4.64 8.67 -11.37
N LYS A 55 4.73 9.97 -11.07
CA LYS A 55 6.02 10.69 -10.97
C LYS A 55 6.92 10.10 -9.89
N TYR A 56 6.38 9.86 -8.69
CA TYR A 56 7.14 9.26 -7.60
C TYR A 56 7.61 7.85 -7.96
N ILE A 57 6.78 7.06 -8.65
CA ILE A 57 7.18 5.72 -9.12
C ILE A 57 8.34 5.82 -10.11
N CYS A 58 8.30 6.76 -11.06
CA CYS A 58 9.41 6.98 -12.00
C CYS A 58 10.70 7.37 -11.26
N ASP A 59 10.64 8.38 -10.39
CA ASP A 59 11.79 8.85 -9.62
C ASP A 59 12.38 7.71 -8.74
N LEU A 60 11.52 6.86 -8.19
CA LEU A 60 11.90 5.68 -7.40
C LEU A 60 12.56 4.59 -8.25
N LEU A 61 12.06 4.35 -9.46
CA LEU A 61 12.69 3.42 -10.41
C LEU A 61 14.06 3.90 -10.85
N ASP A 62 14.20 5.20 -11.14
CA ASP A 62 15.48 5.82 -11.49
C ASP A 62 16.50 5.68 -10.34
N ARG A 63 16.06 5.96 -9.11
CA ARG A 63 16.89 5.85 -7.90
C ARG A 63 17.48 4.46 -7.67
N PHE A 64 16.74 3.40 -8.03
CA PHE A 64 17.18 2.01 -7.85
C PHE A 64 17.67 1.36 -9.16
N HIS A 65 17.91 2.16 -10.22
CA HIS A 65 18.39 1.70 -11.53
C HIS A 65 17.47 0.66 -12.18
N MET A 66 16.15 0.86 -12.09
CA MET A 66 15.10 -0.05 -12.57
C MET A 66 14.21 0.58 -13.66
N SER A 67 14.61 1.71 -14.24
CA SER A 67 13.85 2.45 -15.26
C SER A 67 13.66 1.64 -16.54
N ASP A 68 14.68 0.89 -16.96
CA ASP A 68 14.65 0.04 -18.16
C ASP A 68 14.30 -1.42 -17.86
N ALA A 69 13.88 -1.70 -16.63
CA ALA A 69 13.57 -3.07 -16.23
C ALA A 69 12.30 -3.58 -16.92
N SER A 70 12.35 -4.84 -17.38
CA SER A 70 11.17 -5.52 -17.93
C SER A 70 10.04 -5.59 -16.88
N PRO A 71 8.81 -5.17 -17.20
CA PRO A 71 7.67 -5.30 -16.31
C PRO A 71 7.46 -6.74 -15.81
N CYS A 72 6.96 -6.88 -14.58
CA CYS A 72 6.58 -8.17 -14.01
C CYS A 72 5.11 -8.12 -13.58
N HIS A 73 4.31 -9.11 -13.95
CA HIS A 73 2.88 -9.12 -13.62
C HIS A 73 2.58 -9.59 -12.19
N THR A 74 3.54 -10.17 -11.48
CA THR A 74 3.34 -10.66 -10.11
C THR A 74 4.25 -9.96 -9.10
N LEU A 75 3.66 -9.60 -7.96
CA LEU A 75 4.33 -8.90 -6.85
C LEU A 75 5.33 -9.79 -6.11
N MET A 76 4.98 -11.05 -5.91
CA MET A 76 5.81 -12.06 -5.25
C MET A 76 5.77 -13.38 -6.04
N ALA A 77 6.77 -14.23 -5.84
CA ALA A 77 6.78 -15.57 -6.40
C ALA A 77 5.87 -16.48 -5.57
N ALA A 78 4.93 -17.17 -6.22
CA ALA A 78 3.92 -18.01 -5.54
C ALA A 78 4.52 -19.23 -4.80
N HIS A 79 5.70 -19.70 -5.21
CA HIS A 79 6.27 -20.98 -4.74
C HIS A 79 7.54 -20.85 -3.90
N LYS A 80 8.04 -19.64 -3.64
CA LYS A 80 9.26 -19.42 -2.85
C LYS A 80 8.95 -18.57 -1.63
N SER A 81 8.75 -19.23 -0.49
CA SER A 81 8.58 -18.53 0.77
C SER A 81 9.89 -17.85 1.16
N LEU A 82 9.83 -16.54 1.37
CA LEU A 82 10.95 -15.80 1.96
C LEU A 82 11.13 -16.26 3.41
N SER A 83 12.38 -16.43 3.83
CA SER A 83 12.74 -16.80 5.20
C SER A 83 13.95 -15.99 5.65
N ALA A 84 13.92 -15.57 6.91
CA ALA A 84 15.02 -14.84 7.55
C ALA A 84 16.34 -15.61 7.54
N PHE A 85 16.29 -16.94 7.49
CA PHE A 85 17.46 -17.82 7.58
C PHE A 85 17.95 -18.31 6.21
N SER A 86 17.33 -17.84 5.13
CA SER A 86 17.61 -18.31 3.78
C SER A 86 18.40 -17.30 2.93
N GLY A 87 19.47 -17.80 2.31
CA GLY A 87 20.32 -17.04 1.40
C GLY A 87 21.46 -16.29 2.08
N GLU A 88 22.29 -15.66 1.25
CA GLU A 88 23.44 -14.88 1.71
C GLU A 88 22.99 -13.48 2.16
N LEU A 89 23.63 -12.97 3.22
CA LEU A 89 23.39 -11.62 3.72
C LEU A 89 23.69 -10.59 2.63
N LEU A 90 22.84 -9.57 2.56
CA LEU A 90 23.04 -8.49 1.61
C LEU A 90 24.24 -7.63 2.03
N PRO A 91 25.21 -7.35 1.14
CA PRO A 91 26.39 -6.56 1.48
C PRO A 91 26.07 -5.14 1.98
N ASN A 92 25.01 -4.53 1.45
CA ASN A 92 24.56 -3.20 1.83
C ASN A 92 23.11 -3.21 2.35
N PRO A 93 22.89 -3.40 3.67
CA PRO A 93 21.55 -3.40 4.24
C PRO A 93 20.89 -2.00 4.26
N ILE A 94 21.66 -0.92 4.07
CA ILE A 94 21.11 0.45 4.06
C ILE A 94 20.25 0.67 2.82
N GLU A 95 20.73 0.19 1.66
CA GLU A 95 19.99 0.29 0.41
C GLU A 95 18.64 -0.44 0.49
N TYR A 96 18.64 -1.64 1.09
CA TYR A 96 17.41 -2.40 1.34
C TYR A 96 16.42 -1.62 2.21
N ARG A 97 16.87 -1.08 3.35
CA ARG A 97 16.01 -0.30 4.25
C ARG A 97 15.44 0.94 3.55
N SER A 98 16.25 1.62 2.76
CA SER A 98 15.80 2.77 1.99
C SER A 98 14.75 2.40 0.94
N ALA A 99 14.90 1.26 0.27
CA ALA A 99 13.93 0.78 -0.71
C ALA A 99 12.60 0.42 -0.05
N VAL A 100 12.63 -0.31 1.08
CA VAL A 100 11.41 -0.63 1.82
C VAL A 100 10.70 0.62 2.31
N GLY A 101 11.42 1.61 2.84
CA GLY A 101 10.82 2.87 3.28
C GLY A 101 10.13 3.63 2.16
N ALA A 102 10.76 3.68 0.97
CA ALA A 102 10.17 4.31 -0.21
C ALA A 102 8.93 3.56 -0.73
N LEU A 103 8.96 2.23 -0.70
CA LEU A 103 7.80 1.40 -1.06
C LEU A 103 6.66 1.53 -0.03
N GLN A 104 6.97 1.70 1.25
CA GLN A 104 5.98 1.86 2.29
C GLN A 104 5.21 3.18 2.16
N TYR A 105 5.86 4.20 1.61
CA TYR A 105 5.19 5.44 1.21
C TYR A 105 4.17 5.21 0.08
N LEU A 106 4.53 4.41 -0.92
CA LEU A 106 3.64 4.06 -2.04
C LEU A 106 2.40 3.26 -1.60
N CYS A 107 2.47 2.47 -0.53
CA CYS A 107 1.33 1.72 -0.01
C CYS A 107 0.12 2.59 0.34
N ASN A 108 0.33 3.90 0.56
CA ASN A 108 -0.73 4.87 0.82
C ASN A 108 -1.61 5.18 -0.40
N THR A 109 -1.16 4.86 -1.62
CA THR A 109 -1.95 4.99 -2.85
C THR A 109 -2.05 3.68 -3.64
N ARG A 110 -1.17 2.72 -3.37
CA ARG A 110 -1.10 1.41 -4.03
C ARG A 110 -1.38 0.31 -3.01
N LEU A 111 -2.66 0.02 -2.79
CA LEU A 111 -3.08 -1.08 -1.89
C LEU A 111 -2.53 -2.44 -2.38
N ASP A 112 -2.47 -2.66 -3.69
CA ASP A 112 -2.03 -3.92 -4.29
C ASP A 112 -0.63 -4.34 -3.84
N ILE A 113 0.30 -3.41 -3.60
CA ILE A 113 1.66 -3.74 -3.14
C ILE A 113 1.78 -3.90 -1.62
N SER A 114 0.75 -3.51 -0.85
CA SER A 114 0.84 -3.34 0.61
C SER A 114 1.22 -4.62 1.34
N TYR A 115 0.68 -5.76 0.90
CA TYR A 115 1.02 -7.07 1.47
C TYR A 115 2.51 -7.40 1.29
N SER A 116 3.02 -7.28 0.06
CA SER A 116 4.39 -7.62 -0.28
C SER A 116 5.40 -6.73 0.43
N VAL A 117 5.14 -5.42 0.49
CA VAL A 117 5.98 -4.48 1.24
C VAL A 117 5.95 -4.79 2.74
N GLY A 118 4.76 -5.13 3.28
CA GLY A 118 4.62 -5.56 4.67
C GLY A 118 5.44 -6.81 4.99
N LYS A 119 5.49 -7.80 4.09
CA LYS A 119 6.37 -8.98 4.21
C LYS A 119 7.84 -8.60 4.18
N LEU A 120 8.27 -7.78 3.21
CA LEU A 120 9.66 -7.35 3.06
C LEU A 120 10.17 -6.51 4.24
N SER A 121 9.29 -5.76 4.90
CA SER A 121 9.63 -4.97 6.08
C SER A 121 10.06 -5.82 7.30
N GLN A 122 9.76 -7.11 7.30
CA GLN A 122 10.13 -8.03 8.40
C GLN A 122 11.63 -8.33 8.40
N TYR A 123 12.30 -8.17 7.26
CA TYR A 123 13.71 -8.52 7.08
C TYR A 123 14.64 -7.29 7.11
N LEU A 124 14.22 -6.17 7.71
CA LEU A 124 15.01 -4.93 7.78
C LEU A 124 16.27 -5.04 8.64
N SER A 125 16.28 -5.97 9.60
CA SER A 125 17.42 -6.21 10.51
C SER A 125 18.55 -6.95 9.80
N GLN A 126 18.22 -8.02 9.07
CA GLN A 126 19.16 -8.88 8.36
C GLN A 126 18.61 -9.24 6.97
N PRO A 127 18.67 -8.31 5.99
CA PRO A 127 18.23 -8.59 4.63
C PRO A 127 19.21 -9.53 3.92
N THR A 128 18.68 -10.34 2.99
CA THR A 128 19.46 -11.31 2.19
C THR A 128 19.34 -10.97 0.71
N ILE A 129 20.17 -11.58 -0.13
CA ILE A 129 20.11 -11.43 -1.59
C ILE A 129 18.72 -11.82 -2.13
N GLU A 130 18.06 -12.81 -1.52
CA GLU A 130 16.71 -13.23 -1.91
C GLU A 130 15.66 -12.17 -1.56
N HIS A 131 15.78 -11.53 -0.39
CA HIS A 131 14.93 -10.38 -0.04
C HIS A 131 15.11 -9.22 -1.02
N TRP A 132 16.34 -8.97 -1.47
CA TRP A 132 16.63 -7.93 -2.46
C TRP A 132 16.03 -8.25 -3.85
N LYS A 133 16.11 -9.51 -4.28
CA LYS A 133 15.44 -9.96 -5.52
C LYS A 133 13.92 -9.75 -5.45
N ALA A 134 13.32 -9.98 -4.28
CA ALA A 134 11.89 -9.73 -4.08
C ALA A 134 11.54 -8.23 -4.14
N ILE A 135 12.34 -7.33 -3.56
CA ILE A 135 12.19 -5.88 -3.76
C ILE A 135 12.25 -5.53 -5.25
N LYS A 136 13.27 -6.01 -5.97
CA LYS A 136 13.40 -5.76 -7.41
C LYS A 136 12.20 -6.25 -8.21
N ARG A 137 11.55 -7.34 -7.79
CA ARG A 137 10.31 -7.83 -8.41
C ARG A 137 9.14 -6.86 -8.21
N VAL A 138 8.98 -6.32 -6.99
CA VAL A 138 7.99 -5.27 -6.71
C VAL A 138 8.25 -4.02 -7.57
N LEU A 139 9.51 -3.60 -7.71
CA LEU A 139 9.88 -2.49 -8.59
C LEU A 139 9.52 -2.76 -10.06
N LYS A 140 9.79 -3.97 -10.57
CA LYS A 140 9.36 -4.37 -11.93
C LYS A 140 7.84 -4.37 -12.10
N TYR A 141 7.10 -4.75 -11.07
CA TYR A 141 5.64 -4.66 -11.10
C TYR A 141 5.16 -3.21 -11.16
N LEU A 142 5.76 -2.34 -10.35
CA LEU A 142 5.47 -0.91 -10.37
C LEU A 142 5.78 -0.29 -11.74
N ARG A 143 6.85 -0.73 -12.43
CA ARG A 143 7.16 -0.31 -13.80
C ARG A 143 6.04 -0.64 -14.79
N GLY A 144 5.42 -1.82 -14.68
CA GLY A 144 4.29 -2.22 -15.51
C GLY A 144 2.98 -1.51 -15.17
N THR A 145 2.87 -0.99 -13.95
CA THR A 145 1.62 -0.45 -13.37
C THR A 145 1.75 1.03 -12.97
N ILE A 146 2.66 1.78 -13.58
CA ILE A 146 2.91 3.22 -13.26
C ILE A 146 1.63 4.05 -13.36
N HIS A 147 0.76 3.70 -14.30
CA HIS A 147 -0.46 4.43 -14.60
C HIS A 147 -1.60 4.12 -13.61
N TYR A 148 -1.45 3.12 -12.74
CA TYR A 148 -2.48 2.76 -11.76
C TYR A 148 -2.58 3.82 -10.65
N GLY A 149 -3.76 3.89 -10.04
CA GLY A 149 -4.10 4.91 -9.06
C GLY A 149 -5.47 4.64 -8.45
N ILE A 150 -5.88 5.50 -7.53
CA ILE A 150 -7.17 5.41 -6.85
C ILE A 150 -8.15 6.33 -7.55
N HIS A 151 -9.31 5.79 -7.90
CA HIS A 151 -10.39 6.55 -8.51
C HIS A 151 -11.54 6.67 -7.51
N ILE A 152 -11.80 7.89 -7.04
CA ILE A 152 -12.86 8.20 -6.08
C ILE A 152 -14.04 8.75 -6.89
N LYS A 153 -15.12 7.98 -6.94
CA LYS A 153 -16.37 8.35 -7.63
C LYS A 153 -17.39 8.90 -6.63
N PRO A 154 -18.15 9.95 -7.00
CA PRO A 154 -19.38 10.25 -6.31
C PRO A 154 -20.32 9.04 -6.47
N SER A 155 -20.84 8.53 -5.35
CA SER A 155 -21.74 7.38 -5.31
C SER A 155 -22.99 7.74 -4.52
N ALA A 156 -24.15 7.28 -4.99
CA ALA A 156 -25.41 7.37 -4.27
C ALA A 156 -26.17 6.04 -4.44
N PRO A 157 -26.55 5.35 -3.35
CA PRO A 157 -26.41 5.73 -1.94
C PRO A 157 -24.97 5.63 -1.40
N LEU A 158 -24.69 6.38 -0.33
CA LEU A 158 -23.43 6.32 0.41
C LEU A 158 -23.47 5.20 1.42
N VAL A 159 -23.20 3.98 0.95
CA VAL A 159 -23.13 2.80 1.80
C VAL A 159 -21.69 2.60 2.25
N LEU A 160 -21.46 2.51 3.56
CA LEU A 160 -20.17 2.13 4.12
C LEU A 160 -20.06 0.60 4.10
N ALA A 161 -19.10 0.06 3.36
CA ALA A 161 -18.80 -1.37 3.33
C ALA A 161 -17.36 -1.60 3.80
N ALA A 162 -17.14 -2.62 4.63
CA ALA A 162 -15.81 -2.99 5.09
C ALA A 162 -15.60 -4.49 4.89
N TYR A 163 -14.45 -4.84 4.32
CA TYR A 163 -14.01 -6.21 4.15
C TYR A 163 -12.74 -6.41 4.97
N SER A 164 -12.63 -7.58 5.60
CA SER A 164 -11.44 -7.99 6.31
C SER A 164 -11.07 -9.41 5.89
N ASP A 165 -9.79 -9.63 5.65
CA ASP A 165 -9.24 -10.94 5.35
C ASP A 165 -8.04 -11.20 6.26
N ALA A 166 -7.77 -12.46 6.59
CA ALA A 166 -6.60 -12.82 7.38
C ALA A 166 -6.00 -14.11 6.86
N ASP A 167 -4.70 -14.07 6.54
CA ASP A 167 -3.97 -15.29 6.20
C ASP A 167 -3.58 -16.05 7.46
N TRP A 168 -3.72 -17.38 7.47
CA TRP A 168 -3.40 -18.20 8.64
C TRP A 168 -1.95 -18.68 8.59
N ALA A 169 -1.15 -18.30 9.59
CA ALA A 169 0.22 -18.78 9.80
C ALA A 169 1.13 -18.76 8.54
N SER A 170 0.90 -17.77 7.67
CA SER A 170 1.53 -17.63 6.36
C SER A 170 3.02 -17.29 6.41
N CYS A 171 3.53 -16.85 7.55
CA CYS A 171 4.96 -16.63 7.74
C CYS A 171 5.62 -17.94 8.20
N PRO A 172 6.58 -18.50 7.43
CA PRO A 172 7.27 -19.72 7.82
C PRO A 172 8.12 -19.54 9.08
N ASP A 173 8.62 -18.32 9.31
CA ASP A 173 9.60 -18.04 10.37
C ASP A 173 8.95 -17.95 11.76
N ASP A 174 7.74 -17.38 11.89
CA ASP A 174 7.09 -17.16 13.19
C ASP A 174 5.62 -17.61 13.26
N ARG A 175 5.09 -18.19 12.18
CA ARG A 175 3.72 -18.72 12.08
C ARG A 175 2.64 -17.71 12.45
N ARG A 176 2.93 -16.42 12.34
CA ARG A 176 1.95 -15.35 12.59
C ARG A 176 1.16 -15.02 11.33
N SER A 177 -0.12 -14.78 11.55
CA SER A 177 -1.10 -14.36 10.55
C SER A 177 -0.88 -12.91 10.12
N VAL A 178 -1.25 -12.58 8.89
CA VAL A 178 -1.33 -11.22 8.35
C VAL A 178 -2.80 -10.91 8.12
N GLY A 179 -3.30 -9.93 8.86
CA GLY A 179 -4.65 -9.42 8.67
C GLY A 179 -4.64 -8.21 7.75
N GLY A 180 -5.61 -8.14 6.85
CA GLY A 180 -5.87 -6.99 6.01
C GLY A 180 -7.31 -6.52 6.15
N TYR A 181 -7.54 -5.24 5.87
CA TYR A 181 -8.88 -4.71 5.69
C TYR A 181 -8.90 -3.69 4.55
N CYS A 182 -10.07 -3.52 3.96
CA CYS A 182 -10.39 -2.43 3.06
C CYS A 182 -11.82 -1.91 3.36
N VAL A 183 -11.96 -0.60 3.40
CA VAL A 183 -13.20 0.11 3.68
C VAL A 183 -13.55 0.94 2.45
N PHE A 184 -14.77 0.75 1.98
CA PHE A 184 -15.36 1.44 0.85
C PHE A 184 -16.49 2.34 1.33
N LEU A 185 -16.63 3.50 0.69
CA LEU A 185 -17.84 4.32 0.77
C LEU A 185 -18.45 4.41 -0.63
N GLY A 186 -19.61 3.76 -0.80
CA GLY A 186 -20.11 3.40 -2.12
C GLY A 186 -19.08 2.56 -2.87
N ASP A 187 -18.76 2.96 -4.10
CA ASP A 187 -17.76 2.29 -4.94
C ASP A 187 -16.32 2.79 -4.72
N SER A 188 -16.11 3.74 -3.80
CA SER A 188 -14.81 4.38 -3.58
C SER A 188 -14.06 3.74 -2.42
N LEU A 189 -12.83 3.29 -2.64
CA LEU A 189 -11.94 2.81 -1.58
C LEU A 189 -11.42 3.99 -0.75
N VAL A 190 -11.75 4.01 0.55
CA VAL A 190 -11.43 5.12 1.45
C VAL A 190 -10.40 4.78 2.53
N SER A 191 -10.26 3.51 2.88
CA SER A 191 -9.26 3.11 3.86
C SER A 191 -8.84 1.67 3.66
N TRP A 192 -7.59 1.35 3.95
CA TRP A 192 -7.10 -0.02 3.93
C TRP A 192 -5.87 -0.18 4.80
N SER A 193 -5.56 -1.43 5.12
CA SER A 193 -4.32 -1.82 5.78
C SER A 193 -4.02 -3.28 5.53
N SER A 194 -2.74 -3.65 5.58
CA SER A 194 -2.27 -5.03 5.65
C SER A 194 -1.18 -5.09 6.71
N LYS A 195 -1.41 -5.85 7.78
CA LYS A 195 -0.55 -5.87 8.96
C LYS A 195 -0.40 -7.27 9.52
N LYS A 196 0.85 -7.65 9.80
CA LYS A 196 1.17 -8.86 10.54
C LYS A 196 0.65 -8.75 11.98
N GLN A 197 -0.03 -9.77 12.46
CA GLN A 197 -0.49 -9.84 13.84
C GLN A 197 0.70 -9.97 14.80
N LEU A 198 0.59 -9.36 15.98
CA LEU A 198 1.63 -9.41 17.01
C LEU A 198 1.63 -10.74 17.78
N VAL A 199 0.49 -11.42 17.80
CA VAL A 199 0.25 -12.66 18.54
C VAL A 199 -0.10 -13.76 17.55
N VAL A 200 0.34 -14.99 17.83
CA VAL A 200 -0.08 -16.18 17.07
C VAL A 200 -1.49 -16.54 17.48
N SER A 201 -2.44 -16.53 16.54
CA SER A 201 -3.81 -16.97 16.78
C SER A 201 -3.85 -18.48 17.01
N ARG A 202 -4.26 -18.93 18.21
CA ARG A 202 -4.40 -20.36 18.57
C ARG A 202 -5.83 -20.90 18.39
N SER A 203 -6.78 -20.11 17.89
CA SER A 203 -8.18 -20.50 17.75
C SER A 203 -8.66 -20.46 16.30
N SER A 204 -9.09 -21.60 15.78
CA SER A 204 -9.97 -21.73 14.61
C SER A 204 -11.41 -21.51 15.09
N CYS A 205 -12.06 -20.43 14.68
CA CYS A 205 -13.52 -20.39 14.71
C CYS A 205 -14.02 -21.04 13.41
N GLU A 206 -14.26 -22.34 13.44
CA GLU A 206 -15.34 -22.93 12.65
C GLU A 206 -16.64 -22.55 13.38
N CYS A 207 -17.48 -21.75 12.74
CA CYS A 207 -18.93 -21.65 12.96
C CYS A 207 -19.56 -21.11 11.69
#